data_AF-A0A1P8WIJ0-F1
#
_entry.id   AF-A0A1P8WIJ0-F1
#
_cell.length_a   1.000
_cell.length_b   1.000
_cell.length_c   1.000
_cell.angle_alpha   90.00
_cell.angle_beta   90.00
_cell.angle_gamma   90.00
#
_symmetry.space_group_name_H-M   'P 1'
#
loop_
_entity.id
_entity.type
_entity.pdbx_description
1 polymer ?
#
loop_
_entity_poly.entity_id
_entity_poly.type
_entity_poly.pdbx_seq_one_letter_code
_entity_poly.pdbx_strand_id
1 'polypeptide(L)'
;MSNPYASPDPQGNTESSEALKQNVRGMQIITFAMVMGATIALGIMLAVNGGKVDGEPDFLAWFGLGMAAFMFAQHLIIPPTIVNNQLKGLTAESLKTSSDDEKLMAVLGPIRGGHIIACALLEGAAFMNVVFYMATDYIGNVIAAAILTLLIVLKIPTVFGMQNKVTDRLREIEMR
;
A
#
# COMPACT_ATOMS: atom_id res chain seq x y z
N MET A 1 20.49 -25.23 40.92
CA MET A 1 21.46 -24.29 40.33
C MET A 1 20.87 -23.84 39.01
N SER A 2 20.35 -22.61 38.95
CA SER A 2 19.78 -22.00 37.73
C SER A 2 20.90 -21.61 36.77
N ASN A 3 20.74 -21.92 35.49
CA ASN A 3 21.73 -21.62 34.45
C ASN A 3 21.83 -20.08 34.26
N PRO A 4 22.99 -19.44 34.56
CA PRO A 4 23.16 -18.00 34.39
C PRO A 4 23.22 -17.55 32.92
N TYR A 5 23.27 -18.50 31.97
CA TYR A 5 23.24 -18.25 30.53
C TYR A 5 21.90 -18.62 29.87
N ALA A 6 20.84 -18.88 30.66
CA ALA A 6 19.51 -18.96 30.10
C ALA A 6 19.12 -17.56 29.60
N SER A 7 19.28 -17.33 28.29
CA SER A 7 18.69 -16.19 27.60
C SER A 7 17.21 -16.11 27.97
N PRO A 8 16.66 -14.92 28.27
CA PRO A 8 15.24 -14.78 28.56
C PRO A 8 14.41 -15.47 27.47
N ASP A 9 13.42 -16.26 27.89
CA ASP A 9 12.65 -17.16 27.04
C ASP A 9 12.19 -16.45 25.75
N PRO A 10 12.42 -17.03 24.56
CA PRO A 10 12.08 -16.43 23.26
C PRO A 10 10.57 -16.39 22.98
N GLN A 11 9.73 -16.73 23.97
CA GLN A 11 8.28 -16.83 23.81
C GLN A 11 7.66 -15.47 23.42
N GLY A 12 8.11 -14.36 24.01
CA GLY A 12 7.63 -13.01 23.64
C GLY A 12 7.99 -12.58 22.22
N ASN A 13 9.13 -13.01 21.68
CA ASN A 13 9.51 -12.69 20.29
C ASN A 13 8.74 -13.52 19.25
N THR A 14 8.18 -14.66 19.66
CA THR A 14 7.51 -15.59 18.74
C THR A 14 6.09 -15.09 18.43
N GLU A 15 5.35 -14.67 19.44
CA GLU A 15 3.97 -14.15 19.30
C GLU A 15 3.94 -12.84 18.48
N SER A 16 4.82 -11.87 18.78
CA SER A 16 4.94 -10.64 17.99
C SER A 16 5.31 -10.92 16.52
N SER A 17 6.15 -11.92 16.27
CA SER A 17 6.54 -12.33 14.91
C SER A 17 5.37 -12.92 14.13
N GLU A 18 4.54 -13.75 14.76
CA GLU A 18 3.35 -14.32 14.14
C GLU A 18 2.31 -13.25 13.81
N ALA A 19 2.09 -12.33 14.75
CA ALA A 19 1.14 -11.24 14.58
C ALA A 19 1.55 -10.28 13.44
N LEU A 20 2.85 -10.00 13.31
CA LEU A 20 3.40 -9.26 12.18
C LEU A 20 3.18 -10.01 10.85
N LYS A 21 3.51 -11.30 10.80
CA LYS A 21 3.33 -12.13 9.58
C LYS A 21 1.87 -12.17 9.15
N GLN A 22 0.93 -12.32 10.09
CA GLN A 22 -0.50 -12.32 9.81
C GLN A 22 -0.95 -10.98 9.18
N ASN A 23 -0.51 -9.85 9.74
CA ASN A 23 -0.83 -8.53 9.20
C ASN A 23 -0.21 -8.31 7.81
N VAL A 24 1.04 -8.70 7.62
CA VAL A 24 1.71 -8.62 6.31
C VAL A 24 0.95 -9.45 5.26
N ARG A 25 0.54 -10.67 5.62
CA ARG A 25 -0.28 -11.52 4.73
C ARG A 25 -1.60 -10.86 4.38
N GLY A 26 -2.26 -10.22 5.35
CA GLY A 26 -3.47 -9.44 5.10
C GLY A 26 -3.23 -8.30 4.10
N MET A 27 -2.14 -7.55 4.27
CA MET A 27 -1.77 -6.49 3.32
C MET A 27 -1.44 -7.03 1.92
N GLN A 28 -0.77 -8.19 1.84
CA GLN A 28 -0.47 -8.87 0.57
C GLN A 28 -1.77 -9.25 -0.15
N ILE A 29 -2.72 -9.90 0.55
CA ILE A 29 -4.02 -10.30 -0.03
C ILE A 29 -4.75 -9.08 -0.59
N ILE A 30 -4.83 -7.99 0.17
CA ILE A 30 -5.49 -6.76 -0.28
C ILE A 30 -4.77 -6.18 -1.51
N THR A 31 -3.44 -6.13 -1.50
CA THR A 31 -2.65 -5.63 -2.63
C THR A 31 -2.87 -6.47 -3.88
N PHE A 32 -2.85 -7.80 -3.75
CA PHE A 32 -3.15 -8.71 -4.87
C PHE A 32 -4.58 -8.54 -5.38
N ALA A 33 -5.56 -8.34 -4.51
CA ALA A 33 -6.94 -8.10 -4.93
C ALA A 33 -7.06 -6.83 -5.78
N MET A 34 -6.41 -5.73 -5.39
CA MET A 34 -6.40 -4.48 -6.18
C MET A 34 -5.68 -4.64 -7.54
N VAL A 35 -4.52 -5.32 -7.56
CA VAL A 35 -3.80 -5.61 -8.81
C VAL A 35 -4.66 -6.46 -9.75
N MET A 36 -5.29 -7.51 -9.22
CA MET A 36 -6.15 -8.41 -10.01
C MET A 36 -7.37 -7.66 -10.55
N GLY A 37 -8.01 -6.82 -9.74
CA GLY A 37 -9.14 -6.00 -10.16
C GLY A 37 -8.78 -5.10 -11.36
N ALA A 38 -7.70 -4.33 -11.24
CA ALA A 38 -7.23 -3.46 -12.31
C ALA A 38 -6.82 -4.24 -13.58
N THR A 39 -6.13 -5.38 -13.40
CA THR A 39 -5.65 -6.22 -14.53
C THR A 39 -6.81 -6.88 -15.27
N ILE A 40 -7.80 -7.41 -14.55
CA ILE A 40 -8.99 -8.03 -15.15
C ILE A 40 -9.80 -6.96 -15.89
N ALA A 41 -10.01 -5.79 -15.28
CA ALA A 41 -10.71 -4.68 -15.94
C ALA A 41 -10.02 -4.28 -17.24
N LEU A 42 -8.69 -4.12 -17.21
CA LEU A 42 -7.91 -3.82 -18.41
C LEU A 42 -8.06 -4.90 -19.48
N GLY A 43 -7.94 -6.18 -19.11
CA GLY A 43 -8.09 -7.30 -20.04
C GLY A 43 -9.48 -7.38 -20.67
N ILE A 44 -10.54 -7.17 -19.89
CA ILE A 44 -11.93 -7.13 -20.38
C ILE A 44 -12.11 -5.98 -21.37
N MET A 45 -11.66 -4.77 -21.02
CA MET A 45 -11.85 -3.62 -21.92
C MET A 45 -11.06 -3.75 -23.22
N LEU A 46 -9.83 -4.29 -23.18
CA LEU A 46 -9.06 -4.60 -24.38
C LEU A 46 -9.79 -5.62 -25.27
N ALA A 47 -10.37 -6.66 -24.67
CA ALA A 47 -11.12 -7.67 -25.40
C ALA A 47 -12.41 -7.11 -26.03
N VAL A 48 -13.17 -6.30 -25.28
CA VAL A 48 -14.42 -5.67 -25.74
C VAL A 48 -14.15 -4.70 -26.89
N ASN A 49 -13.06 -3.96 -26.84
CA ASN A 49 -12.69 -3.00 -27.89
C ASN A 49 -12.03 -3.66 -29.12
N GLY A 50 -11.91 -4.99 -29.12
CA GLY A 50 -11.25 -5.73 -30.19
C GLY A 50 -9.76 -5.38 -30.35
N GLY A 51 -9.12 -4.88 -29.28
CA GLY A 51 -7.72 -4.45 -29.31
C GLY A 51 -7.43 -3.22 -30.16
N LYS A 52 -8.45 -2.44 -30.56
CA LYS A 52 -8.25 -1.17 -31.27
C LYS A 52 -7.54 -0.18 -30.36
N VAL A 53 -6.51 0.48 -30.88
CA VAL A 53 -5.62 1.38 -30.13
C VAL A 53 -5.29 2.65 -30.92
N ASP A 54 -6.05 2.89 -31.98
CA ASP A 54 -5.81 3.85 -33.05
C ASP A 54 -6.63 5.13 -32.86
N GLY A 55 -7.29 5.28 -31.70
CA GLY A 55 -8.06 6.47 -31.35
C GLY A 55 -7.18 7.72 -31.24
N GLU A 56 -7.62 8.83 -31.79
CA GLU A 56 -6.97 10.12 -31.60
C GLU A 56 -7.27 10.67 -30.18
N PRO A 57 -6.31 11.36 -29.54
CA PRO A 57 -6.51 11.87 -28.19
C PRO A 57 -7.49 13.04 -28.20
N ASP A 58 -8.69 12.80 -27.68
CA ASP A 58 -9.69 13.83 -27.41
C ASP A 58 -9.54 14.43 -26.01
N PHE A 59 -10.44 15.33 -25.63
CA PHE A 59 -10.44 15.94 -24.29
C PHE A 59 -10.52 14.88 -23.18
N LEU A 60 -11.30 13.82 -23.36
CA LEU A 60 -11.50 12.78 -22.35
C LEU A 60 -10.21 11.97 -22.15
N ALA A 61 -9.47 11.69 -23.22
CA ALA A 61 -8.19 11.02 -23.17
C ALA A 61 -7.15 11.83 -22.38
N TRP A 62 -7.04 13.14 -22.66
CA TRP A 62 -6.14 14.02 -21.91
C TRP A 62 -6.55 14.17 -20.45
N PHE A 63 -7.85 14.23 -20.17
CA PHE A 63 -8.37 14.26 -18.81
C PHE A 63 -7.99 13.00 -18.04
N GLY A 64 -8.06 11.83 -18.66
CA GLY A 64 -7.62 10.55 -18.09
C GLY A 64 -6.16 10.53 -17.65
N LEU A 65 -5.27 10.97 -18.55
CA LEU A 65 -3.86 11.10 -18.24
C LEU A 65 -3.58 12.13 -17.15
N GLY A 66 -4.30 13.26 -17.18
CA GLY A 66 -4.22 14.28 -16.12
C GLY A 66 -4.61 13.73 -14.76
N MET A 67 -5.70 12.95 -14.70
CA MET A 67 -6.15 12.28 -13.48
C MET A 67 -5.16 11.22 -12.99
N ALA A 68 -4.53 10.46 -13.90
CA ALA A 68 -3.46 9.53 -13.55
C ALA A 68 -2.28 10.25 -12.86
N ALA A 69 -1.78 11.32 -13.48
CA ALA A 69 -0.68 12.11 -12.94
C ALA A 69 -1.05 12.76 -11.59
N PHE A 70 -2.27 13.29 -11.47
CA PHE A 70 -2.74 13.89 -10.23
C PHE A 70 -2.88 12.87 -9.10
N MET A 71 -3.50 11.72 -9.36
CA MET A 71 -3.63 10.65 -8.36
C MET A 71 -2.27 10.05 -8.00
N PHE A 72 -1.33 9.99 -8.95
CA PHE A 72 0.06 9.69 -8.64
C PHE A 72 0.69 10.76 -7.73
N ALA A 73 0.45 12.05 -7.91
CA ALA A 73 0.94 13.03 -6.93
C ALA A 73 0.30 12.82 -5.54
N GLN A 74 -1.02 12.56 -5.49
CA GLN A 74 -1.75 12.33 -4.25
C GLN A 74 -1.27 11.08 -3.50
N HIS A 75 -0.92 9.99 -4.19
CA HIS A 75 -0.43 8.75 -3.56
C HIS A 75 0.92 8.94 -2.84
N LEU A 76 1.69 9.97 -3.18
CA LEU A 76 2.93 10.31 -2.50
C LEU A 76 2.70 11.12 -1.22
N ILE A 77 1.62 11.90 -1.17
CA ILE A 77 1.38 12.88 -0.10
C ILE A 77 0.41 12.32 0.95
N ILE A 78 -0.72 11.76 0.52
CA ILE A 78 -1.82 11.36 1.42
C ILE A 78 -1.38 10.24 2.37
N PRO A 79 -0.82 9.11 1.89
CA PRO A 79 -0.51 7.99 2.78
C PRO A 79 0.49 8.33 3.89
N PRO A 80 1.63 8.98 3.62
CA PRO A 80 2.55 9.39 4.68
C PRO A 80 1.91 10.38 5.66
N THR A 81 1.07 11.30 5.18
CA THR A 81 0.39 12.28 6.03
C THR A 81 -0.56 11.60 7.02
N ILE A 82 -1.36 10.63 6.55
CA ILE A 82 -2.27 9.88 7.41
C ILE A 82 -1.50 9.06 8.45
N VAL A 83 -0.46 8.33 8.02
CA VAL A 83 0.39 7.54 8.93
C VAL A 83 1.00 8.44 10.00
N ASN A 84 1.61 9.56 9.60
CA ASN A 84 2.26 10.48 10.53
C ASN A 84 1.26 11.12 11.50
N ASN A 85 0.06 11.46 11.04
CA ASN A 85 -0.97 12.04 11.92
C ASN A 85 -1.51 11.03 12.93
N GLN A 86 -1.66 9.76 12.55
CA GLN A 86 -2.06 8.71 13.48
C GLN A 86 -0.95 8.38 14.47
N LEU A 87 0.31 8.32 14.03
CA LEU A 87 1.45 8.08 14.91
C LEU A 87 1.74 9.24 15.87
N LYS A 88 1.37 10.48 15.53
CA LYS A 88 1.45 11.63 16.46
C LYS A 88 0.56 11.48 17.69
N GLY A 89 -0.49 10.66 17.61
CA GLY A 89 -1.35 10.33 18.75
C GLY A 89 -0.69 9.36 19.74
N LEU A 90 0.41 8.70 19.36
CA LEU A 90 1.16 7.80 20.23
C LEU A 90 2.25 8.59 20.94
N THR A 91 2.18 8.61 22.27
CA THR A 91 3.19 9.26 23.11
C THR A 91 4.19 8.23 23.64
N ALA A 92 5.44 8.64 23.85
CA ALA A 92 6.45 7.76 24.46
C ALA A 92 5.97 7.19 25.82
N GLU A 93 5.20 7.99 26.58
CA GLU A 93 4.61 7.56 27.84
C GLU A 93 3.56 6.44 27.65
N SER A 94 2.66 6.57 26.66
CA SER A 94 1.70 5.51 26.32
C SER A 94 2.37 4.20 25.89
N LEU A 95 3.50 4.30 25.18
CA LEU A 95 4.24 3.11 24.75
C LEU A 95 5.03 2.47 25.89
N LYS A 96 5.57 3.24 26.85
CA LYS A 96 6.35 2.70 27.98
C LYS A 96 5.55 1.75 28.86
N THR A 97 4.24 2.00 29.01
CA THR A 97 3.35 1.16 29.82
C THR A 97 2.76 -0.01 29.05
N SER A 98 2.88 -0.02 27.72
CA SER A 98 2.32 -1.05 26.85
C SER A 98 3.23 -2.27 26.72
N SER A 99 2.60 -3.43 26.50
CA SER A 99 3.32 -4.64 26.11
C SER A 99 3.98 -4.48 24.72
N ASP A 100 4.97 -5.31 24.40
CA ASP A 100 5.66 -5.20 23.12
C ASP A 100 4.73 -5.49 21.92
N ASP A 101 3.74 -6.37 22.10
CA ASP A 101 2.70 -6.62 21.11
C ASP A 101 1.76 -5.42 20.91
N GLU A 102 1.39 -4.73 21.98
CA GLU A 102 0.59 -3.51 21.90
C GLU A 102 1.33 -2.40 21.16
N LYS A 103 2.62 -2.20 21.46
CA LYS A 103 3.47 -1.23 20.75
C LYS A 103 3.55 -1.56 19.26
N LEU A 104 3.78 -2.83 18.94
CA LEU A 104 3.82 -3.32 17.56
C LEU A 104 2.51 -3.01 16.83
N MET A 105 1.36 -3.36 17.43
CA MET A 105 0.05 -3.15 16.82
C MET A 105 -0.31 -1.67 16.68
N ALA A 106 0.04 -0.85 17.66
CA ALA A 106 -0.19 0.59 17.63
C ALA A 106 0.51 1.26 16.44
N VAL A 107 1.70 0.80 16.08
CA VAL A 107 2.47 1.33 14.92
C VAL A 107 2.05 0.67 13.61
N LEU A 108 1.78 -0.63 13.62
CA LEU A 108 1.47 -1.40 12.42
C LEU A 108 0.12 -1.03 11.81
N GLY A 109 -0.88 -0.71 12.64
CA GLY A 109 -2.21 -0.29 12.20
C GLY A 109 -2.18 0.90 11.25
N PRO A 110 -1.59 2.05 11.64
CA PRO A 110 -1.42 3.21 10.76
C PRO A 110 -0.68 2.90 9.47
N ILE A 111 0.43 2.16 9.53
CA ILE A 111 1.22 1.80 8.33
C ILE A 111 0.38 0.97 7.36
N ARG A 112 -0.37 -0.01 7.88
CA ARG A 112 -1.30 -0.82 7.07
C ARG A 112 -2.38 0.05 6.43
N GLY A 113 -2.98 0.96 7.19
CA GLY A 113 -3.99 1.90 6.67
C GLY A 113 -3.44 2.78 5.54
N GLY A 114 -2.28 3.38 5.74
CA GLY A 114 -1.59 4.16 4.72
C GLY A 114 -1.28 3.34 3.46
N HIS A 115 -0.81 2.11 3.62
CA HIS A 115 -0.53 1.22 2.48
C HIS A 115 -1.78 0.93 1.64
N ILE A 116 -2.91 0.62 2.28
CA ILE A 116 -4.18 0.35 1.58
C ILE A 116 -4.63 1.59 0.83
N ILE A 117 -4.59 2.77 1.46
CA ILE A 117 -4.96 4.04 0.82
C ILE A 117 -4.04 4.34 -0.37
N ALA A 118 -2.74 4.12 -0.23
CA ALA A 118 -1.78 4.33 -1.32
C ALA A 118 -2.12 3.47 -2.54
N CYS A 119 -2.42 2.19 -2.32
CA CYS A 119 -2.77 1.28 -3.40
C CYS A 119 -4.13 1.61 -4.02
N ALA A 120 -5.13 1.97 -3.21
CA ALA A 120 -6.46 2.35 -3.69
C ALA A 120 -6.43 3.61 -4.58
N LEU A 121 -5.59 4.60 -4.26
CA LEU A 121 -5.40 5.78 -5.11
C LEU A 121 -4.84 5.41 -6.49
N LEU A 122 -3.82 4.54 -6.53
CA LEU A 122 -3.22 4.07 -7.78
C LEU A 122 -4.18 3.19 -8.58
N GLU A 123 -4.91 2.30 -7.90
CA GLU A 123 -5.90 1.41 -8.51
C GLU A 123 -7.06 2.21 -9.12
N GLY A 124 -7.64 3.15 -8.38
CA GLY A 124 -8.72 4.00 -8.87
C GLY A 124 -8.31 4.80 -10.10
N ALA A 125 -7.07 5.32 -10.12
CA ALA A 125 -6.51 6.00 -11.29
C ALA A 125 -6.30 5.06 -12.48
N ALA A 126 -5.80 3.85 -12.24
CA ALA A 126 -5.62 2.84 -13.28
C ALA A 126 -6.97 2.43 -13.89
N PHE A 127 -7.96 2.12 -13.04
CA PHE A 127 -9.30 1.75 -13.46
C PHE A 127 -9.99 2.86 -14.25
N MET A 128 -9.87 4.12 -13.80
CA MET A 128 -10.42 5.26 -14.54
C MET A 128 -9.80 5.40 -15.93
N ASN A 129 -8.48 5.20 -16.07
CA ASN A 129 -7.82 5.23 -17.38
C ASN A 129 -8.29 4.07 -18.27
N VAL A 130 -8.51 2.88 -17.71
CA VAL A 130 -9.13 1.76 -18.46
C VAL A 130 -10.53 2.13 -18.96
N VAL A 131 -11.34 2.82 -18.15
CA VAL A 131 -12.67 3.30 -18.57
C VAL A 131 -12.57 4.35 -19.68
N PHE A 132 -11.62 5.30 -19.59
CA PHE A 132 -11.43 6.29 -20.64
C PHE A 132 -10.88 5.70 -21.94
N TYR A 133 -10.04 4.66 -21.87
CA TYR A 133 -9.65 3.90 -23.04
C TYR A 133 -10.87 3.32 -23.77
N MET A 134 -11.85 2.77 -23.05
CA MET A 134 -13.07 2.23 -23.66
C MET A 134 -13.90 3.29 -24.40
N ALA A 135 -13.79 4.56 -24.01
CA ALA A 135 -14.52 5.67 -24.65
C ALA A 135 -13.77 6.32 -25.81
N THR A 136 -12.45 6.22 -25.84
CA THR A 136 -11.58 7.03 -26.72
C THR A 136 -10.70 6.21 -27.65
N ASP A 137 -10.58 4.90 -27.40
CA ASP A 137 -9.66 3.97 -28.08
C ASP A 137 -8.18 4.40 -28.03
N TYR A 138 -7.83 5.37 -27.17
CA TYR A 138 -6.51 5.95 -27.11
C TYR A 138 -5.55 5.11 -26.25
N ILE A 139 -4.48 4.61 -26.86
CA ILE A 139 -3.49 3.74 -26.21
C ILE A 139 -2.78 4.36 -25.00
N GLY A 140 -2.67 5.69 -24.95
CA GLY A 140 -2.01 6.36 -23.84
C GLY A 140 -2.66 6.05 -22.49
N ASN A 141 -4.00 5.91 -22.46
CA ASN A 141 -4.74 5.53 -21.25
C ASN A 141 -4.43 4.09 -20.81
N VAL A 142 -4.29 3.16 -21.76
CA VAL A 142 -3.86 1.78 -21.46
C VAL A 142 -2.47 1.75 -20.84
N ILE A 143 -1.53 2.50 -21.42
CA ILE A 143 -0.16 2.60 -20.90
C ILE A 143 -0.15 3.19 -19.49
N ALA A 144 -0.91 4.26 -19.25
CA ALA A 144 -1.03 4.87 -17.94
C ALA A 144 -1.59 3.88 -16.90
N ALA A 145 -2.66 3.16 -17.26
CA ALA A 145 -3.23 2.12 -16.40
C ALA A 145 -2.21 1.02 -16.08
N ALA A 146 -1.50 0.50 -17.09
CA ALA A 146 -0.48 -0.53 -16.92
C ALA A 146 0.66 -0.09 -15.99
N ILE A 147 1.15 1.16 -16.16
CA ILE A 147 2.19 1.73 -15.29
C ILE A 147 1.68 1.85 -13.84
N LEU A 148 0.46 2.36 -13.65
CA LEU A 148 -0.14 2.50 -12.31
C LEU A 148 -0.35 1.13 -11.65
N THR A 149 -0.83 0.13 -12.38
CA THR A 149 -0.96 -1.25 -11.88
C THR A 149 0.41 -1.83 -11.50
N LEU A 150 1.44 -1.61 -12.32
CA LEU A 150 2.81 -2.04 -12.02
C LEU A 150 3.33 -1.39 -10.73
N LEU A 151 3.02 -0.12 -10.49
CA LEU A 151 3.39 0.57 -9.23
C LEU A 151 2.73 -0.07 -8.00
N ILE A 152 1.52 -0.61 -8.13
CA ILE A 152 0.86 -1.37 -7.04
C ILE A 152 1.61 -2.68 -6.79
N VAL A 153 2.00 -3.40 -7.85
CA VAL A 153 2.80 -4.65 -7.74
C VAL A 153 4.12 -4.39 -7.02
N LEU A 154 4.81 -3.30 -7.34
CA LEU A 154 6.07 -2.92 -6.68
C LEU A 154 5.90 -2.57 -5.19
N LYS A 155 4.67 -2.33 -4.73
CA LYS A 155 4.37 -2.05 -3.32
C LYS A 155 4.00 -3.29 -2.51
N ILE A 156 4.03 -4.51 -3.07
CA ILE A 156 3.72 -5.74 -2.32
C ILE A 156 4.59 -5.81 -1.05
N PRO A 157 3.97 -5.83 0.15
CA PRO A 157 4.72 -5.77 1.40
C PRO A 157 5.43 -7.10 1.67
N THR A 158 6.64 -6.99 2.21
CA THR A 158 7.43 -8.12 2.70
C THR A 158 7.55 -8.05 4.21
N VAL A 159 7.67 -9.22 4.87
CA VAL A 159 7.78 -9.28 6.34
C VAL A 159 8.98 -8.49 6.84
N PHE A 160 10.13 -8.67 6.18
CA PHE A 160 11.37 -7.96 6.50
C PHE A 160 11.23 -6.44 6.32
N GLY A 161 10.65 -5.98 5.20
CA GLY A 161 10.45 -4.55 4.96
C GLY A 161 9.51 -3.90 5.97
N MET A 162 8.48 -4.63 6.43
CA MET A 162 7.55 -4.13 7.45
C MET A 162 8.17 -4.11 8.84
N GLN A 163 8.97 -5.12 9.19
CA GLN A 163 9.71 -5.13 10.46
C GLN A 163 10.61 -3.89 10.59
N ASN A 164 11.42 -3.60 9.55
CA ASN A 164 12.31 -2.43 9.56
C ASN A 164 11.52 -1.13 9.72
N LYS A 165 10.42 -0.97 8.96
CA LYS A 165 9.56 0.23 9.07
C LYS A 165 8.97 0.40 10.46
N VAL A 166 8.54 -0.68 11.10
CA VAL A 166 8.01 -0.62 12.47
C VAL A 166 9.11 -0.21 13.45
N THR A 167 10.27 -0.86 13.39
CA THR A 167 11.40 -0.56 14.28
C THR A 167 11.88 0.88 14.12
N ASP A 168 11.99 1.37 12.88
CA ASP A 168 12.36 2.76 12.60
C ASP A 168 11.36 3.76 13.20
N ARG A 169 10.05 3.46 13.12
CA ARG A 169 9.00 4.32 13.68
C ARG A 169 8.93 4.27 15.21
N LEU A 170 9.11 3.10 15.82
CA LEU A 170 9.18 2.99 17.27
C LEU A 170 10.35 3.82 17.82
N ARG A 171 11.53 3.69 17.19
CA ARG A 171 12.70 4.49 17.56
C ARG A 171 12.45 5.99 17.40
N GLU A 172 11.78 6.41 16.33
CA GLU A 172 11.43 7.81 16.12
C GLU A 172 10.51 8.35 17.23
N ILE A 173 9.55 7.55 17.70
CA ILE A 173 8.63 7.95 18.78
C ILE A 173 9.34 8.01 20.13
N GLU A 174 10.26 7.09 20.42
CA GLU A 174 11.03 7.08 21.67
C GLU A 174 12.00 8.26 21.82
N MET A 175 12.43 8.86 20.70
CA MET A 175 13.33 10.02 20.69
C MET A 175 12.60 11.37 20.78
N ARG A 176 11.27 11.39 20.68
CA ARG A 176 10.44 12.59 20.81
C ARG A 176 10.10 12.87 22.27
#